data_AF-A0A7Y9G5B7-F1
#
_entry.id   AF-A0A7Y9G5B7-F1
#
_cell.length_a   1.000
_cell.length_b   1.000
_cell.length_c   1.000
_cell.angle_alpha   90.00
_cell.angle_beta   90.00
_cell.angle_gamma   90.00
#
_symmetry.space_group_name_H-M   'P 1'
#
loop_
_entity.id
_entity.type
_entity.pdbx_description
1 polymer ?
#
loop_
_entity_poly.entity_id
_entity_poly.type
_entity_poly.pdbx_seq_one_letter_code
_entity_poly.pdbx_strand_id
1 'polypeptide(L)'
;MPLPPGLSEAERRLWTAFPNGSAVVLGDDRPAGPLPDRIVRAEIITRLLLGECEPRPGAVAAVRLRGAYVTGRLDVAGGRVEAELLLEDCRLVKEPVFANAETRQLRFSDCRMPGFDGGGLRADGFLSLSGSEIEGEVRLPRAQILGGLRMNGTRVTASAPEKWAVSGGALVVDAGAFIRDAEITGGMRFVGARMNGGLFMERTTLTNPGRIALDAQNMVVEDTAELSHGFSTLGTIRLRSARINGVLSFSRSRLDSSDPARMALHASHMQADELLLWPAERIKGRVSLSYSRIDLVMDHPDIWPDELYLNGMTYQTLRGAEFKDRLSWVSRDAEFHLQPYEQLASWYHSIGHDDLARKVQLAKLRARRRGLHPVPGAWNHVLDWTVGFGYRPWLAFAWFAALLAVGTTVFSIEHPRAVKPPDELPSFHALIYTLDLLIPLDTFGQQLSYDAVNWSRWVAYALVATGWVLVTALIAGATRVLRPN
;
A
#
# COMPACT_ATOMS: atom_id res chain seq x y z
N MET A 1 62.01 3.77 -1.37
CA MET A 1 61.48 3.87 -2.75
C MET A 1 61.54 5.33 -3.17
N PRO A 2 61.97 5.67 -4.40
CA PRO A 2 62.07 7.06 -4.83
C PRO A 2 60.68 7.71 -4.87
N LEU A 3 60.59 8.94 -4.35
CA LEU A 3 59.37 9.75 -4.45
C LEU A 3 59.16 10.15 -5.92
N PRO A 4 57.92 10.07 -6.44
CA PRO A 4 57.60 10.66 -7.73
C PRO A 4 58.04 12.14 -7.78
N PRO A 5 58.57 12.61 -8.93
CA PRO A 5 58.93 14.01 -9.07
C PRO A 5 57.66 14.89 -9.00
N GLY A 6 57.80 16.09 -8.44
CA GLY A 6 56.74 17.10 -8.44
C GLY A 6 55.60 16.86 -7.45
N LEU A 7 55.79 16.05 -6.39
CA LEU A 7 54.83 15.94 -5.29
C LEU A 7 54.85 17.17 -4.38
N SER A 8 53.66 17.65 -3.99
CA SER A 8 53.51 18.63 -2.92
C SER A 8 53.93 18.06 -1.56
N GLU A 9 54.05 18.89 -0.52
CA GLU A 9 54.31 18.40 0.83
C GLU A 9 53.22 17.45 1.34
N ALA A 10 51.95 17.81 1.15
CA ALA A 10 50.81 16.96 1.50
C ALA A 10 50.85 15.60 0.77
N GLU A 11 51.17 15.61 -0.52
CA GLU A 11 51.26 14.39 -1.32
C GLU A 11 52.46 13.52 -0.92
N ARG A 12 53.60 14.12 -0.57
CA ARG A 12 54.76 13.38 -0.04
C ARG A 12 54.43 12.70 1.29
N ARG A 13 53.70 13.38 2.17
CA ARG A 13 53.21 12.79 3.43
C ARG A 13 52.31 11.58 3.15
N LEU A 14 51.36 11.72 2.22
CA LEU A 14 50.47 10.63 1.82
C LEU A 14 51.22 9.44 1.22
N TRP A 15 52.13 9.71 0.28
CA TRP A 15 52.95 8.69 -0.38
C TRP A 15 53.80 7.89 0.63
N THR A 16 54.37 8.57 1.62
CA THR A 16 55.20 7.95 2.65
C THR A 16 54.38 7.15 3.66
N ALA A 17 53.15 7.59 3.95
CA ALA A 17 52.26 6.93 4.90
C ALA A 17 51.59 5.67 4.31
N PHE A 18 51.35 5.64 3.00
CA PHE A 18 50.62 4.56 2.35
C PHE A 18 51.14 3.14 2.65
N PRO A 19 52.46 2.83 2.54
CA PRO A 19 52.96 1.46 2.72
C PRO A 19 52.69 0.86 4.09
N ASN A 20 52.54 1.70 5.12
CA ASN A 20 52.26 1.26 6.49
C ASN A 20 50.83 1.59 6.95
N GLY A 21 50.03 2.24 6.11
CA GLY A 21 48.63 2.58 6.37
C GLY A 21 48.44 3.65 7.45
N SER A 22 49.44 4.47 7.76
CA SER A 22 49.29 5.57 8.72
C SER A 22 48.34 6.64 8.20
N ALA A 23 47.56 7.25 9.09
CA ALA A 23 46.67 8.34 8.74
C ALA A 23 47.43 9.64 8.47
N VAL A 24 47.03 10.36 7.42
CA VAL A 24 47.53 11.69 7.09
C VAL A 24 46.44 12.72 7.38
N VAL A 25 46.66 13.55 8.39
CA VAL A 25 45.78 14.65 8.76
C VAL A 25 46.36 15.95 8.20
N LEU A 26 45.60 16.60 7.33
CA LEU A 26 45.91 17.92 6.75
C LEU A 26 45.09 19.06 7.37
N GLY A 27 44.06 18.72 8.15
CA GLY A 27 43.24 19.64 8.93
C GLY A 27 42.15 18.88 9.69
N ASP A 28 41.54 19.55 10.67
CA ASP A 28 40.47 18.99 11.52
C ASP A 28 39.05 19.22 10.99
N ASP A 29 38.93 19.94 9.87
CA ASP A 29 37.67 20.36 9.25
C ASP A 29 37.66 20.02 7.75
N ARG A 30 36.50 20.17 7.10
CA ARG A 30 36.38 20.04 5.64
C ARG A 30 36.81 21.33 4.92
N PRO A 31 37.81 21.31 4.02
CA PRO A 31 38.34 22.54 3.45
C PRO A 31 37.32 23.26 2.55
N ALA A 32 37.10 24.55 2.83
CA ALA A 32 36.21 25.41 2.06
C ALA A 32 36.75 25.74 0.65
N GLY A 33 38.05 25.59 0.42
CA GLY A 33 38.70 25.90 -0.84
C GLY A 33 40.13 25.33 -0.90
N PRO A 34 40.85 25.58 -2.01
CA PRO A 34 42.22 25.09 -2.18
C PRO A 34 43.20 25.85 -1.28
N LEU A 35 43.69 25.19 -0.23
CA LEU A 35 44.79 25.67 0.61
C LEU A 35 46.07 24.88 0.26
N PRO A 36 47.23 25.52 0.01
CA PRO A 36 48.43 24.84 -0.50
C PRO A 36 48.81 23.56 0.25
N ASP A 37 48.73 23.58 1.59
CA ASP A 37 49.14 22.47 2.45
C ASP A 37 48.08 21.36 2.58
N ARG A 38 46.91 21.57 1.97
CA ARG A 38 45.75 20.66 2.01
C ARG A 38 45.41 20.10 0.63
N ILE A 39 46.06 20.58 -0.43
CA ILE A 39 45.82 20.12 -1.80
C ILE A 39 46.52 18.78 -2.04
N VAL A 40 45.73 17.80 -2.45
CA VAL A 40 46.21 16.49 -2.91
C VAL A 40 45.61 16.24 -4.28
N ARG A 41 46.42 15.92 -5.29
CA ARG A 41 45.88 15.49 -6.59
C ARG A 41 45.30 14.09 -6.47
N ALA A 42 44.11 13.90 -7.04
CA ALA A 42 43.43 12.63 -7.12
C ALA A 42 44.26 11.59 -7.89
N GLU A 43 45.06 12.02 -8.87
CA GLU A 43 46.01 11.17 -9.59
C GLU A 43 46.98 10.44 -8.63
N ILE A 44 47.45 11.11 -7.58
CA ILE A 44 48.35 10.49 -6.60
C ILE A 44 47.62 9.42 -5.80
N ILE A 45 46.36 9.68 -5.43
CA ILE A 45 45.52 8.70 -4.75
C ILE A 45 45.27 7.49 -5.67
N THR A 46 44.87 7.72 -6.93
CA THR A 46 44.68 6.66 -7.93
C THR A 46 45.94 5.80 -8.10
N ARG A 47 47.12 6.42 -8.24
CA ARG A 47 48.40 5.72 -8.39
C ARG A 47 48.71 4.81 -7.19
N LEU A 48 48.48 5.31 -5.98
CA LEU A 48 48.64 4.50 -4.76
C LEU A 48 47.64 3.33 -4.71
N LEU A 49 46.37 3.57 -5.04
CA LEU A 49 45.33 2.54 -5.04
C LEU A 49 45.53 1.46 -6.12
N LEU A 50 46.17 1.81 -7.23
CA LEU A 50 46.48 0.90 -8.34
C LEU A 50 47.89 0.29 -8.23
N GLY A 51 48.52 0.35 -7.05
CA GLY A 51 49.69 -0.46 -6.72
C GLY A 51 51.04 0.12 -7.11
N GLU A 52 51.14 1.43 -7.38
CA GLU A 52 52.43 2.02 -7.74
C GLU A 52 53.44 2.08 -6.58
N CYS A 53 52.96 2.00 -5.33
CA CYS A 53 53.80 1.94 -4.16
C CYS A 53 53.67 0.56 -3.50
N GLU A 54 54.80 -0.11 -3.26
CA GLU A 54 54.78 -1.42 -2.61
C GLU A 54 54.39 -1.32 -1.13
N PRO A 55 53.46 -2.16 -0.64
CA PRO A 55 53.16 -2.29 0.78
C PRO A 55 54.39 -2.67 1.61
N ARG A 56 54.48 -2.15 2.85
CA ARG A 56 55.56 -2.53 3.77
C ARG A 56 55.27 -3.91 4.39
N PRO A 57 56.21 -4.87 4.34
CA PRO A 57 56.05 -6.14 5.04
C PRO A 57 55.73 -5.96 6.53
N GLY A 58 54.74 -6.70 7.03
CA GLY A 58 54.26 -6.61 8.41
C GLY A 58 53.34 -5.43 8.70
N ALA A 59 52.98 -4.62 7.70
CA ALA A 59 51.98 -3.57 7.81
C ALA A 59 50.87 -3.72 6.75
N VAL A 60 49.75 -3.04 6.95
CA VAL A 60 48.62 -3.05 6.02
C VAL A 60 48.60 -1.72 5.28
N ALA A 61 48.86 -1.74 3.97
CA ALA A 61 48.83 -0.53 3.16
C ALA A 61 47.40 0.02 3.03
N ALA A 62 47.28 1.34 3.15
CA ALA A 62 45.99 2.03 3.06
C ALA A 62 46.17 3.50 2.69
N VAL A 63 45.19 4.07 2.01
CA VAL A 63 45.04 5.52 1.85
C VAL A 63 44.10 6.00 2.94
N ARG A 64 44.63 6.69 3.95
CA ARG A 64 43.86 7.29 5.06
C ARG A 64 44.16 8.77 5.14
N LEU A 65 43.22 9.58 4.67
CA LEU A 65 43.43 11.01 4.46
C LEU A 65 42.29 11.81 5.10
N ARG A 66 42.65 12.78 5.94
CA ARG A 66 41.71 13.67 6.61
C ARG A 66 41.94 15.13 6.24
N GLY A 67 40.86 15.85 5.97
CA GLY A 67 40.91 17.30 5.77
C GLY A 67 41.54 17.72 4.44
N ALA A 68 41.50 16.91 3.39
CA ALA A 68 42.15 17.22 2.11
C ALA A 68 41.20 17.88 1.10
N TYR A 69 41.77 18.77 0.28
CA TYR A 69 41.14 19.33 -0.91
C TYR A 69 41.66 18.58 -2.14
N VAL A 70 40.87 17.60 -2.61
CA VAL A 70 41.27 16.65 -3.64
C VAL A 70 40.98 17.21 -5.03
N THR A 71 42.04 17.50 -5.80
CA THR A 71 41.95 18.09 -7.15
C THR A 71 42.05 17.03 -8.25
N GLY A 72 41.39 17.25 -9.38
CA GLY A 72 41.28 16.22 -10.42
C GLY A 72 40.24 15.15 -10.09
N ARG A 73 40.19 14.09 -10.89
CA ARG A 73 39.22 12.99 -10.76
C ARG A 73 39.91 11.76 -10.16
N LEU A 74 39.34 11.25 -9.08
CA LEU A 74 39.72 9.95 -8.52
C LEU A 74 39.04 8.88 -9.37
N ASP A 75 39.80 8.26 -10.26
CA ASP A 75 39.28 7.26 -11.20
C ASP A 75 40.07 5.96 -11.04
N VAL A 76 39.37 4.89 -10.71
CA VAL A 76 39.90 3.52 -10.64
C VAL A 76 38.98 2.55 -11.38
N ALA A 77 38.21 3.05 -12.35
CA ALA A 77 37.22 2.27 -13.08
C ALA A 77 37.83 1.01 -13.70
N GLY A 78 37.16 -0.12 -13.54
CA GLY A 78 37.61 -1.44 -14.03
C GLY A 78 38.87 -1.99 -13.34
N GLY A 79 39.45 -1.26 -12.38
CA GLY A 79 40.64 -1.66 -11.65
C GLY A 79 40.35 -2.53 -10.42
N ARG A 80 41.41 -3.13 -9.88
CA ARG A 80 41.40 -3.86 -8.61
C ARG A 80 42.18 -3.06 -7.57
N VAL A 81 41.49 -2.65 -6.51
CA VAL A 81 42.02 -1.83 -5.42
C VAL A 81 42.08 -2.70 -4.16
N GLU A 82 43.28 -3.17 -3.86
CA GLU A 82 43.51 -4.05 -2.69
C GLU A 82 43.66 -3.26 -1.39
N ALA A 83 44.08 -2.00 -1.47
CA ALA A 83 44.22 -1.13 -0.30
C ALA A 83 42.86 -0.56 0.16
N GLU A 84 42.73 -0.28 1.45
CA GLU A 84 41.60 0.49 1.97
C GLU A 84 41.70 1.96 1.52
N LEU A 85 40.57 2.55 1.12
CA LEU A 85 40.44 4.00 0.93
C LEU A 85 39.53 4.60 2.00
N LEU A 86 40.11 5.46 2.82
CA LEU A 86 39.41 6.27 3.82
C LEU A 86 39.71 7.75 3.59
N LEU A 87 38.69 8.48 3.20
CA LEU A 87 38.67 9.93 3.13
C LEU A 87 37.70 10.45 4.21
N GLU A 88 38.20 11.30 5.08
CA GLU A 88 37.43 11.93 6.16
C GLU A 88 37.55 13.45 6.06
N ASP A 89 36.45 14.19 6.25
CA ASP A 89 36.45 15.66 6.14
C ASP A 89 37.10 16.16 4.82
N CYS A 90 36.98 15.40 3.73
CA CYS A 90 37.62 15.75 2.46
C CYS A 90 36.66 16.47 1.51
N ARG A 91 37.18 17.34 0.65
CA ARG A 91 36.44 17.92 -0.47
C ARG A 91 37.01 17.41 -1.79
N LEU A 92 36.20 16.65 -2.54
CA LEU A 92 36.54 16.18 -3.88
C LEU A 92 35.99 17.17 -4.90
N VAL A 93 36.86 17.71 -5.75
CA VAL A 93 36.49 18.70 -6.77
C VAL A 93 35.74 18.06 -7.95
N LYS A 94 36.02 16.79 -8.25
CA LYS A 94 35.36 16.02 -9.31
C LYS A 94 34.74 14.76 -8.73
N GLU A 95 33.74 14.23 -9.44
CA GLU A 95 33.06 12.98 -9.10
C GLU A 95 34.09 11.83 -9.04
N PRO A 96 34.24 11.13 -7.90
CA PRO A 96 34.97 9.87 -7.85
C PRO A 96 34.30 8.77 -8.67
N VAL A 97 35.11 8.00 -9.40
CA VAL A 97 34.67 6.93 -10.31
C VAL A 97 35.32 5.60 -9.92
N PHE A 98 34.46 4.67 -9.51
CA PHE A 98 34.72 3.29 -9.11
C PHE A 98 33.91 2.29 -9.96
N ALA A 99 33.45 2.72 -11.14
CA ALA A 99 32.64 1.89 -12.01
C ALA A 99 33.36 0.59 -12.39
N ASN A 100 32.71 -0.55 -12.18
CA ASN A 100 33.25 -1.91 -12.39
C ASN A 100 34.57 -2.22 -11.66
N ALA A 101 34.92 -1.45 -10.62
CA ALA A 101 36.11 -1.72 -9.82
C ALA A 101 35.86 -2.86 -8.82
N GLU A 102 36.91 -3.59 -8.46
CA GLU A 102 36.95 -4.51 -7.32
C GLU A 102 37.71 -3.83 -6.19
N THR A 103 37.12 -3.71 -5.00
CA THR A 103 37.70 -2.95 -3.89
C THR A 103 37.53 -3.67 -2.56
N ARG A 104 38.45 -3.42 -1.62
CA ARG A 104 38.25 -3.86 -0.22
C ARG A 104 37.21 -3.03 0.50
N GLN A 105 37.54 -1.79 0.87
CA GLN A 105 36.65 -0.92 1.66
C GLN A 105 36.79 0.51 1.18
N LEU A 106 35.66 1.18 1.00
CA LEU A 106 35.58 2.56 0.57
C LEU A 106 34.81 3.38 1.62
N ARG A 107 35.49 4.35 2.24
CA ARG A 107 34.89 5.25 3.22
C ARG A 107 35.13 6.70 2.81
N PHE A 108 34.04 7.39 2.57
CA PHE A 108 33.96 8.84 2.41
C PHE A 108 33.09 9.38 3.54
N SER A 109 33.73 9.65 4.67
CA SER A 109 33.08 10.18 5.87
C SER A 109 33.14 11.71 5.83
N ASP A 110 31.99 12.36 6.05
CA ASP A 110 31.90 13.82 6.18
C ASP A 110 32.53 14.57 4.98
N CYS A 111 32.49 13.95 3.80
CA CYS A 111 33.09 14.49 2.59
C CYS A 111 32.13 15.43 1.86
N ARG A 112 32.66 16.26 0.96
CA ARG A 112 31.85 16.97 -0.07
C ARG A 112 32.30 16.54 -1.45
N MET A 113 31.36 16.14 -2.29
CA MET A 113 31.66 15.71 -3.66
C MET A 113 30.50 16.01 -4.60
N PRO A 114 30.75 16.20 -5.91
CA PRO A 114 29.69 16.51 -6.88
C PRO A 114 28.85 15.30 -7.31
N GLY A 115 29.22 14.09 -6.88
CA GLY A 115 28.57 12.82 -7.25
C GLY A 115 29.41 11.64 -6.82
N PHE A 116 28.94 10.42 -7.06
CA PHE A 116 29.70 9.19 -6.86
C PHE A 116 29.29 8.14 -7.90
N ASP A 117 30.22 7.61 -8.69
CA ASP A 117 29.95 6.53 -9.64
C ASP A 117 30.58 5.22 -9.20
N GLY A 118 29.75 4.31 -8.70
CA GLY A 118 30.11 2.92 -8.39
C GLY A 118 29.27 1.92 -9.19
N GLY A 119 28.87 2.25 -10.43
CA GLY A 119 28.13 1.30 -11.27
C GLY A 119 28.91 0.02 -11.52
N GLY A 120 28.38 -1.14 -11.12
CA GLY A 120 29.06 -2.44 -11.22
C GLY A 120 30.20 -2.66 -10.21
N LEU A 121 30.37 -1.76 -9.23
CA LEU A 121 31.36 -1.88 -8.16
C LEU A 121 31.19 -3.21 -7.40
N ARG A 122 32.29 -3.89 -7.13
CA ARG A 122 32.37 -4.99 -6.16
C ARG A 122 33.18 -4.55 -4.96
N ALA A 123 32.56 -4.52 -3.79
CA ALA A 123 33.21 -4.17 -2.54
C ALA A 123 33.06 -5.32 -1.53
N ASP A 124 34.18 -5.89 -1.09
CA ASP A 124 34.19 -6.95 -0.08
C ASP A 124 33.77 -6.41 1.29
N GLY A 125 34.17 -5.18 1.60
CA GLY A 125 33.85 -4.44 2.80
C GLY A 125 32.72 -3.43 2.59
N PHE A 126 32.69 -2.41 3.44
CA PHE A 126 31.66 -1.39 3.40
C PHE A 126 31.91 -0.36 2.29
N LEU A 127 30.83 0.12 1.67
CA LEU A 127 30.79 1.44 1.06
C LEU A 127 30.11 2.39 2.04
N SER A 128 30.86 3.34 2.58
CA SER A 128 30.32 4.36 3.48
C SER A 128 30.42 5.75 2.84
N LEU A 129 29.28 6.43 2.74
CA LEU A 129 29.12 7.83 2.36
C LEU A 129 28.55 8.67 3.53
N SER A 130 28.63 8.14 4.75
CA SER A 130 27.97 8.73 5.93
C SER A 130 28.48 10.14 6.22
N GLY A 131 27.58 11.04 6.61
CA GLY A 131 27.86 12.46 6.88
C GLY A 131 28.20 13.29 5.64
N SER A 132 28.34 12.67 4.46
CA SER A 132 28.77 13.37 3.25
C SER A 132 27.67 14.23 2.62
N GLU A 133 28.11 15.30 1.95
CA GLU A 133 27.27 16.17 1.13
C GLU A 133 27.57 15.92 -0.36
N ILE A 134 26.56 15.46 -1.09
CA ILE A 134 26.67 15.05 -2.48
C ILE A 134 25.75 15.93 -3.33
N GLU A 135 26.34 16.77 -4.18
CA GLU A 135 25.63 17.78 -5.00
C GLU A 135 25.16 17.25 -6.36
N GLY A 136 25.02 15.93 -6.47
CA GLY A 136 24.65 15.24 -7.68
C GLY A 136 24.21 13.82 -7.40
N GLU A 137 24.53 12.90 -8.31
CA GLU A 137 24.00 11.55 -8.30
C GLU A 137 24.94 10.57 -7.57
N VAL A 138 24.37 9.68 -6.76
CA VAL A 138 25.04 8.47 -6.29
C VAL A 138 24.59 7.30 -7.16
N ARG A 139 25.46 6.85 -8.05
CA ARG A 139 25.19 5.79 -9.03
C ARG A 139 25.81 4.48 -8.56
N LEU A 140 24.96 3.53 -8.19
CA LEU A 140 25.31 2.16 -7.79
C LEU A 140 24.57 1.06 -8.60
N PRO A 141 24.26 1.25 -9.90
CA PRO A 141 23.54 0.21 -10.64
C PRO A 141 24.41 -1.05 -10.73
N ARG A 142 23.83 -2.21 -10.40
CA ARG A 142 24.48 -3.53 -10.42
C ARG A 142 25.72 -3.64 -9.52
N ALA A 143 25.89 -2.74 -8.55
CA ALA A 143 26.95 -2.88 -7.56
C ALA A 143 26.66 -4.07 -6.61
N GLN A 144 27.72 -4.67 -6.08
CA GLN A 144 27.69 -5.77 -5.12
C GLN A 144 28.55 -5.36 -3.92
N ILE A 145 27.92 -5.19 -2.76
CA ILE A 145 28.56 -4.66 -1.55
C ILE A 145 28.35 -5.67 -0.42
N LEU A 146 29.38 -6.47 -0.15
CA LEU A 146 29.30 -7.54 0.85
C LEU A 146 29.22 -6.96 2.25
N GLY A 147 30.15 -6.05 2.59
CA GLY A 147 30.25 -5.50 3.93
C GLY A 147 29.08 -4.58 4.31
N GLY A 148 28.32 -4.04 3.36
CA GLY A 148 27.15 -3.19 3.62
C GLY A 148 27.27 -1.78 3.07
N LEU A 149 26.12 -1.14 2.84
CA LEU A 149 26.01 0.25 2.37
C LEU A 149 25.66 1.15 3.55
N ARG A 150 26.45 2.20 3.80
CA ARG A 150 26.18 3.19 4.86
C ARG A 150 26.09 4.59 4.31
N MET A 151 24.93 5.22 4.46
CA MET A 151 24.64 6.60 4.06
C MET A 151 23.95 7.35 5.21
N ASN A 152 24.41 7.11 6.45
CA ASN A 152 23.81 7.75 7.61
C ASN A 152 24.18 9.24 7.65
N GLY A 153 23.22 10.13 7.89
CA GLY A 153 23.47 11.58 7.92
C GLY A 153 23.88 12.17 6.57
N THR A 154 23.76 11.41 5.47
CA THR A 154 24.17 11.86 4.14
C THR A 154 23.12 12.83 3.57
N ARG A 155 23.59 13.91 2.94
CA ARG A 155 22.76 14.83 2.17
C ARG A 155 23.04 14.64 0.68
N VAL A 156 22.03 14.25 -0.09
CA VAL A 156 22.15 14.09 -1.56
C VAL A 156 21.13 14.99 -2.24
N THR A 157 21.61 15.85 -3.13
CA THR A 157 20.76 16.80 -3.86
C THR A 157 20.96 16.65 -5.36
N ALA A 158 19.97 16.08 -6.04
CA ALA A 158 19.88 16.04 -7.50
C ALA A 158 18.60 16.78 -7.93
N SER A 159 18.74 18.04 -8.33
CA SER A 159 17.59 18.92 -8.62
C SER A 159 16.96 18.70 -10.00
N ALA A 160 17.66 18.03 -10.91
CA ALA A 160 17.18 17.83 -12.27
C ALA A 160 16.07 16.75 -12.30
N PRO A 161 14.87 17.03 -12.85
CA PRO A 161 13.71 16.13 -12.80
C PRO A 161 13.92 14.73 -13.38
N GLU A 162 14.85 14.60 -14.34
CA GLU A 162 15.17 13.36 -15.04
C GLU A 162 16.19 12.48 -14.30
N LYS A 163 16.82 13.01 -13.26
CA LYS A 163 17.87 12.34 -12.50
C LYS A 163 17.33 11.74 -11.21
N TRP A 164 17.98 10.67 -10.76
CA TRP A 164 17.75 10.11 -9.43
C TRP A 164 18.89 10.53 -8.53
N ALA A 165 18.58 11.05 -7.35
CA ALA A 165 19.62 11.40 -6.37
C ALA A 165 20.46 10.16 -5.99
N VAL A 166 19.78 9.02 -5.82
CA VAL A 166 20.44 7.72 -5.62
C VAL A 166 19.86 6.70 -6.59
N SER A 167 20.72 6.07 -7.39
CA SER A 167 20.34 5.04 -8.36
C SER A 167 21.09 3.73 -8.08
N GLY A 168 20.41 2.77 -7.45
CA GLY A 168 20.90 1.43 -7.13
C GLY A 168 20.10 0.33 -7.83
N GLY A 169 19.81 0.48 -9.13
CA GLY A 169 19.11 -0.55 -9.89
C GLY A 169 19.87 -1.87 -9.90
N ALA A 170 19.24 -2.97 -9.47
CA ALA A 170 19.88 -4.28 -9.29
C ALA A 170 21.12 -4.28 -8.36
N LEU A 171 21.18 -3.32 -7.41
CA LEU A 171 22.15 -3.31 -6.33
C LEU A 171 21.99 -4.54 -5.43
N VAL A 172 23.09 -5.16 -5.01
CA VAL A 172 23.08 -6.22 -4.00
C VAL A 172 23.89 -5.77 -2.78
N VAL A 173 23.30 -5.84 -1.60
CA VAL A 173 23.95 -5.50 -0.33
C VAL A 173 23.77 -6.65 0.65
N ASP A 174 24.86 -7.26 1.10
CA ASP A 174 24.78 -8.47 1.91
C ASP A 174 24.55 -8.17 3.39
N ALA A 175 25.43 -7.39 4.03
CA ALA A 175 25.29 -7.10 5.47
C ALA A 175 24.17 -6.09 5.82
N GLY A 176 23.52 -5.48 4.82
CA GLY A 176 22.44 -4.51 4.98
C GLY A 176 22.76 -3.09 4.53
N ALA A 177 21.71 -2.33 4.22
CA ALA A 177 21.78 -0.94 3.80
C ALA A 177 21.25 -0.01 4.90
N PHE A 178 22.13 0.84 5.43
CA PHE A 178 21.82 1.78 6.50
C PHE A 178 21.84 3.21 5.96
N ILE A 179 20.67 3.82 5.86
CA ILE A 179 20.44 5.15 5.30
C ILE A 179 19.61 5.92 6.32
N ARG A 180 20.17 6.13 7.52
CA ARG A 180 19.49 6.79 8.65
C ARG A 180 19.78 8.27 8.69
N ASP A 181 18.84 9.07 9.18
CA ASP A 181 19.06 10.51 9.35
C ASP A 181 19.49 11.21 8.04
N ALA A 182 19.15 10.64 6.89
CA ALA A 182 19.60 11.13 5.59
C ALA A 182 18.59 12.12 5.00
N GLU A 183 19.07 13.03 4.17
CA GLU A 183 18.23 13.98 3.43
C GLU A 183 18.50 13.84 1.93
N ILE A 184 17.51 13.33 1.20
CA ILE A 184 17.67 12.97 -0.21
C ILE A 184 16.63 13.73 -1.05
N THR A 185 17.09 14.65 -1.89
CA THR A 185 16.27 15.44 -2.81
C THR A 185 16.52 15.01 -4.25
N GLY A 186 15.48 14.58 -4.96
CA GLY A 186 15.58 14.00 -6.31
C GLY A 186 15.21 12.51 -6.39
N GLY A 187 14.80 11.91 -5.26
CA GLY A 187 14.29 10.54 -5.18
C GLY A 187 15.37 9.45 -5.25
N MET A 188 14.96 8.22 -4.96
CA MET A 188 15.80 7.03 -4.94
C MET A 188 15.23 5.92 -5.82
N ARG A 189 16.09 5.23 -6.55
CA ARG A 189 15.74 4.09 -7.41
C ARG A 189 16.47 2.83 -6.97
N PHE A 190 15.73 1.87 -6.42
CA PHE A 190 16.19 0.53 -6.00
C PHE A 190 15.46 -0.59 -6.74
N VAL A 191 15.10 -0.36 -8.00
CA VAL A 191 14.42 -1.36 -8.83
C VAL A 191 15.27 -2.62 -8.96
N GLY A 192 14.71 -3.75 -8.55
CA GLY A 192 15.37 -5.07 -8.58
C GLY A 192 16.54 -5.21 -7.60
N ALA A 193 16.70 -4.28 -6.65
CA ALA A 193 17.75 -4.38 -5.64
C ALA A 193 17.49 -5.54 -4.68
N ARG A 194 18.57 -6.09 -4.11
CA ARG A 194 18.54 -7.14 -3.09
C ARG A 194 19.26 -6.66 -1.84
N MET A 195 18.54 -6.63 -0.73
CA MET A 195 19.06 -6.23 0.58
C MET A 195 18.99 -7.44 1.51
N ASN A 196 20.08 -8.20 1.59
CA ASN A 196 20.06 -9.46 2.33
C ASN A 196 20.03 -9.21 3.85
N GLY A 197 20.80 -8.23 4.33
CA GLY A 197 20.83 -7.82 5.74
C GLY A 197 19.83 -6.71 6.09
N GLY A 198 18.81 -6.46 5.26
CA GLY A 198 17.79 -5.45 5.52
C GLY A 198 18.06 -4.05 4.94
N LEU A 199 17.03 -3.21 4.98
CA LEU A 199 17.02 -1.81 4.57
C LEU A 199 16.52 -0.94 5.73
N PHE A 200 17.38 -0.05 6.22
CA PHE A 200 17.13 0.77 7.40
C PHE A 200 17.14 2.25 7.01
N MET A 201 15.98 2.89 7.06
CA MET A 201 15.77 4.29 6.64
C MET A 201 15.15 5.15 7.75
N GLU A 202 15.42 4.83 9.01
CA GLU A 202 14.88 5.56 10.15
C GLU A 202 15.30 7.04 10.11
N ARG A 203 14.35 7.94 10.41
CA ARG A 203 14.57 9.42 10.40
C ARG A 203 15.03 10.00 9.05
N THR A 204 14.92 9.27 7.95
CA THR A 204 15.31 9.76 6.63
C THR A 204 14.20 10.55 5.95
N THR A 205 14.58 11.64 5.30
CA THR A 205 13.67 12.50 4.51
C THR A 205 13.92 12.31 3.02
N LEU A 206 12.91 11.86 2.29
CA LEU A 206 12.92 11.76 0.83
C LEU A 206 12.02 12.84 0.22
N THR A 207 12.60 13.71 -0.60
CA THR A 207 11.89 14.81 -1.24
C THR A 207 11.92 14.69 -2.75
N ASN A 208 10.77 14.36 -3.34
CA ASN A 208 10.54 14.38 -4.78
C ASN A 208 9.06 14.69 -5.10
N PRO A 209 8.58 15.90 -4.77
CA PRO A 209 7.15 16.25 -4.85
C PRO A 209 6.60 16.10 -6.27
N GLY A 210 5.36 15.63 -6.38
CA GLY A 210 4.66 15.31 -7.63
C GLY A 210 5.26 14.12 -8.40
N ARG A 211 6.30 13.47 -7.87
CA ARG A 211 7.06 12.38 -8.51
C ARG A 211 7.24 11.21 -7.54
N ILE A 212 8.04 10.23 -7.93
CA ILE A 212 8.34 9.05 -7.12
C ILE A 212 9.54 9.38 -6.22
N ALA A 213 9.33 9.36 -4.91
CA ALA A 213 10.41 9.57 -3.93
C ALA A 213 11.26 8.31 -3.74
N LEU A 214 10.64 7.12 -3.78
CA LEU A 214 11.32 5.83 -3.69
C LEU A 214 10.72 4.85 -4.70
N ASP A 215 11.51 4.44 -5.70
CA ASP A 215 11.15 3.43 -6.69
C ASP A 215 11.87 2.11 -6.39
N ALA A 216 11.21 1.23 -5.64
CA ALA A 216 11.72 -0.06 -5.17
C ALA A 216 10.91 -1.24 -5.76
N GLN A 217 10.54 -1.13 -7.05
CA GLN A 217 9.88 -2.21 -7.77
C GLN A 217 10.74 -3.47 -7.83
N ASN A 218 10.14 -4.65 -7.64
CA ASN A 218 10.84 -5.95 -7.66
C ASN A 218 12.01 -6.03 -6.66
N MET A 219 12.08 -5.14 -5.67
CA MET A 219 13.11 -5.19 -4.64
C MET A 219 12.88 -6.42 -3.76
N VAL A 220 13.96 -7.09 -3.36
CA VAL A 220 13.92 -8.18 -2.40
C VAL A 220 14.67 -7.73 -1.14
N VAL A 221 14.02 -7.87 0.00
CA VAL A 221 14.60 -7.66 1.32
C VAL A 221 14.45 -8.98 2.07
N GLU A 222 15.57 -9.62 2.38
CA GLU A 222 15.56 -10.95 3.02
C GLU A 222 15.27 -10.87 4.52
N ASP A 223 15.54 -9.72 5.14
CA ASP A 223 15.25 -9.45 6.54
C ASP A 223 14.21 -8.32 6.65
N THR A 224 14.59 -7.17 7.22
CA THR A 224 13.66 -6.11 7.59
C THR A 224 13.80 -4.89 6.68
N ALA A 225 12.67 -4.30 6.29
CA ALA A 225 12.59 -2.98 5.66
C ALA A 225 11.99 -1.97 6.66
N GLU A 226 12.86 -1.22 7.32
CA GLU A 226 12.50 -0.30 8.40
C GLU A 226 12.45 1.16 7.89
N LEU A 227 11.25 1.66 7.59
CA LEU A 227 10.99 3.04 7.14
C LEU A 227 10.20 3.81 8.21
N SER A 228 10.77 3.92 9.41
CA SER A 228 10.05 4.31 10.61
C SER A 228 10.70 5.47 11.38
N HIS A 229 10.15 5.76 12.57
CA HIS A 229 10.71 6.69 13.56
C HIS A 229 11.06 8.05 12.95
N GLY A 230 10.10 8.73 12.34
CA GLY A 230 10.35 10.04 11.71
C GLY A 230 10.82 9.97 10.26
N PHE A 231 10.88 8.79 9.64
CA PHE A 231 10.96 8.69 8.18
C PHE A 231 9.84 9.50 7.52
N SER A 232 10.18 10.33 6.54
CA SER A 232 9.25 11.27 5.90
C SER A 232 9.44 11.26 4.40
N THR A 233 8.34 11.21 3.65
CA THR A 233 8.38 11.27 2.18
C THR A 233 7.44 12.31 1.64
N LEU A 234 7.97 13.14 0.74
CA LEU A 234 7.21 14.01 -0.16
C LEU A 234 7.31 13.44 -1.58
N GLY A 235 6.30 12.70 -2.01
CA GLY A 235 6.24 11.97 -3.27
C GLY A 235 5.82 10.50 -3.07
N THR A 236 5.70 9.75 -4.16
CA THR A 236 5.23 8.37 -4.12
C THR A 236 6.33 7.40 -3.66
N ILE A 237 6.01 6.51 -2.73
CA ILE A 237 6.75 5.27 -2.48
C ILE A 237 6.15 4.16 -3.33
N ARG A 238 6.98 3.50 -4.13
CA ARG A 238 6.57 2.40 -5.01
C ARG A 238 7.30 1.12 -4.65
N LEU A 239 6.54 0.13 -4.17
CA LEU A 239 6.98 -1.21 -3.75
C LEU A 239 6.30 -2.31 -4.58
N ARG A 240 5.94 -2.00 -5.83
CA ARG A 240 5.23 -2.96 -6.70
C ARG A 240 6.08 -4.21 -6.90
N SER A 241 5.48 -5.38 -6.65
CA SER A 241 6.14 -6.69 -6.77
C SER A 241 7.38 -6.85 -5.89
N ALA A 242 7.54 -6.01 -4.85
CA ALA A 242 8.59 -6.20 -3.86
C ALA A 242 8.32 -7.44 -3.00
N ARG A 243 9.39 -8.08 -2.53
CA ARG A 243 9.35 -9.20 -1.59
C ARG A 243 10.11 -8.82 -0.33
N ILE A 244 9.46 -8.88 0.81
CA ILE A 244 10.03 -8.61 2.13
C ILE A 244 9.82 -9.88 2.96
N ASN A 245 10.86 -10.70 3.15
CA ASN A 245 10.77 -11.98 3.89
C ASN A 245 10.76 -11.78 5.42
N GLY A 246 10.27 -10.62 5.86
CA GLY A 246 10.29 -10.17 7.24
C GLY A 246 9.36 -8.97 7.40
N VAL A 247 9.79 -7.99 8.19
CA VAL A 247 8.95 -6.84 8.54
C VAL A 247 9.11 -5.68 7.57
N LEU A 248 8.00 -5.17 7.03
CA LEU A 248 7.92 -3.86 6.39
C LEU A 248 7.26 -2.87 7.37
N SER A 249 8.05 -1.96 7.92
CA SER A 249 7.60 -1.02 8.96
C SER A 249 7.55 0.41 8.45
N PHE A 250 6.41 1.07 8.66
CA PHE A 250 6.18 2.51 8.47
C PHE A 250 5.82 3.19 9.79
N SER A 251 6.19 2.59 10.93
CA SER A 251 5.82 3.06 12.26
C SER A 251 6.34 4.49 12.51
N ARG A 252 5.46 5.40 12.95
CA ARG A 252 5.78 6.82 13.18
C ARG A 252 6.41 7.53 11.97
N SER A 253 6.09 7.09 10.75
CA SER A 253 6.50 7.76 9.52
C SER A 253 5.50 8.82 9.06
N ARG A 254 5.86 9.63 8.07
CA ARG A 254 4.97 10.57 7.36
C ARG A 254 5.00 10.27 5.86
N LEU A 255 3.86 9.88 5.32
CA LEU A 255 3.72 9.54 3.91
C LEU A 255 2.80 10.56 3.23
N ASP A 256 3.40 11.43 2.42
CA ASP A 256 2.68 12.47 1.70
C ASP A 256 3.06 12.43 0.21
N SER A 257 2.09 12.14 -0.65
CA SER A 257 2.29 12.13 -2.09
C SER A 257 2.51 13.54 -2.67
N SER A 258 2.32 14.60 -1.88
CA SER A 258 2.21 16.03 -2.24
C SER A 258 1.03 16.38 -3.18
N ASP A 259 0.24 15.37 -3.55
CA ASP A 259 -0.90 15.46 -4.47
C ASP A 259 -1.92 14.37 -4.09
N PRO A 260 -3.09 14.72 -3.53
CA PRO A 260 -4.09 13.76 -3.09
C PRO A 260 -4.53 12.75 -4.16
N ALA A 261 -4.45 13.10 -5.46
CA ALA A 261 -4.81 12.20 -6.55
C ALA A 261 -3.74 11.14 -6.86
N ARG A 262 -2.52 11.31 -6.34
CA ARG A 262 -1.40 10.38 -6.53
C ARG A 262 -1.33 9.37 -5.41
N MET A 263 -0.66 8.26 -5.71
CA MET A 263 -0.31 7.27 -4.70
C MET A 263 0.72 7.85 -3.74
N ALA A 264 0.45 7.81 -2.44
CA ALA A 264 1.48 7.96 -1.42
C ALA A 264 2.27 6.65 -1.29
N LEU A 265 1.54 5.52 -1.25
CA LEU A 265 2.11 4.18 -1.19
C LEU A 265 1.49 3.30 -2.28
N HIS A 266 2.30 2.88 -3.24
CA HIS A 266 1.92 1.93 -4.28
C HIS A 266 2.68 0.61 -4.08
N ALA A 267 2.06 -0.32 -3.35
CA ALA A 267 2.63 -1.63 -3.01
C ALA A 267 1.75 -2.76 -3.56
N SER A 268 1.44 -2.72 -4.86
CA SER A 268 0.65 -3.76 -5.53
C SER A 268 1.52 -4.99 -5.83
N HIS A 269 0.94 -6.19 -5.76
CA HIS A 269 1.64 -7.47 -5.98
C HIS A 269 2.81 -7.72 -5.01
N MET A 270 2.86 -7.01 -3.89
CA MET A 270 3.91 -7.15 -2.88
C MET A 270 3.73 -8.47 -2.12
N GLN A 271 4.83 -9.05 -1.64
CA GLN A 271 4.82 -10.13 -0.66
C GLN A 271 5.55 -9.65 0.59
N ALA A 272 4.92 -9.75 1.76
CA ALA A 272 5.52 -9.39 3.04
C ALA A 272 5.04 -10.33 4.14
N ASP A 273 5.93 -10.74 5.05
CA ASP A 273 5.52 -11.52 6.21
C ASP A 273 4.73 -10.63 7.18
N GLU A 274 5.25 -9.43 7.47
CA GLU A 274 4.56 -8.47 8.31
C GLU A 274 4.54 -7.07 7.69
N LEU A 275 3.38 -6.40 7.74
CA LEU A 275 3.23 -4.98 7.44
C LEU A 275 2.81 -4.23 8.70
N LEU A 276 3.71 -3.40 9.23
CA LEU A 276 3.44 -2.49 10.35
C LEU A 276 3.16 -1.08 9.81
N LEU A 277 1.89 -0.75 9.65
CA LEU A 277 1.43 0.52 9.07
C LEU A 277 0.81 1.42 10.15
N TRP A 278 1.68 2.09 10.92
CA TRP A 278 1.30 3.04 11.97
C TRP A 278 2.02 4.39 11.82
N PRO A 279 1.77 5.16 10.75
CA PRO A 279 2.35 6.48 10.56
C PRO A 279 1.91 7.47 11.65
N ALA A 280 2.68 8.55 11.79
CA ALA A 280 2.42 9.60 12.79
C ALA A 280 1.18 10.46 12.48
N GLU A 281 0.74 10.45 11.22
CA GLU A 281 -0.46 11.14 10.75
C GLU A 281 -1.14 10.33 9.64
N ARG A 282 -2.36 10.73 9.27
CA ARG A 282 -3.07 10.13 8.14
C ARG A 282 -2.24 10.24 6.87
N ILE A 283 -2.14 9.14 6.12
CA ILE A 283 -1.43 9.11 4.83
C ILE A 283 -2.12 10.09 3.86
N LYS A 284 -1.34 11.02 3.29
CA LYS A 284 -1.84 12.02 2.34
C LYS A 284 -1.60 11.55 0.92
N GLY A 285 -2.68 11.24 0.20
CA GLY A 285 -2.64 10.57 -1.10
C GLY A 285 -3.32 9.21 -1.05
N ARG A 286 -3.26 8.46 -2.15
CA ARG A 286 -3.89 7.15 -2.29
C ARG A 286 -2.98 6.01 -1.83
N VAL A 287 -3.55 4.89 -1.40
CA VAL A 287 -2.81 3.67 -1.06
C VAL A 287 -3.34 2.47 -1.84
N SER A 288 -2.44 1.67 -2.41
CA SER A 288 -2.78 0.43 -3.11
C SER A 288 -1.96 -0.72 -2.57
N LEU A 289 -2.68 -1.74 -2.11
CA LEU A 289 -2.16 -3.06 -1.75
C LEU A 289 -2.72 -4.16 -2.68
N SER A 290 -3.19 -3.76 -3.86
CA SER A 290 -3.86 -4.68 -4.79
C SER A 290 -2.98 -5.87 -5.16
N TYR A 291 -3.54 -7.07 -5.14
CA TYR A 291 -2.85 -8.33 -5.45
C TYR A 291 -1.67 -8.68 -4.52
N SER A 292 -1.52 -7.99 -3.39
CA SER A 292 -0.45 -8.26 -2.43
C SER A 292 -0.80 -9.41 -1.49
N ARG A 293 0.22 -10.16 -1.05
CA ARG A 293 0.09 -11.23 -0.06
C ARG A 293 0.85 -10.80 1.19
N ILE A 294 0.14 -10.64 2.30
CA ILE A 294 0.73 -10.13 3.53
C ILE A 294 0.29 -11.03 4.68
N ASP A 295 1.20 -11.71 5.37
CA ASP A 295 0.76 -12.67 6.40
C ASP A 295 0.11 -11.95 7.59
N LEU A 296 0.75 -10.91 8.13
CA LEU A 296 0.22 -10.08 9.19
C LEU A 296 0.14 -8.61 8.78
N VAL A 297 -1.04 -8.01 8.92
CA VAL A 297 -1.24 -6.56 8.83
C VAL A 297 -1.52 -6.01 10.22
N MET A 298 -0.65 -5.13 10.70
CA MET A 298 -0.86 -4.32 11.90
C MET A 298 -0.99 -2.86 11.49
N ASP A 299 -2.19 -2.33 11.64
CA ASP A 299 -2.54 -0.97 11.20
C ASP A 299 -3.52 -0.32 12.17
N HIS A 300 -3.91 0.92 11.90
CA HIS A 300 -4.94 1.63 12.65
C HIS A 300 -5.94 2.26 11.67
N PRO A 301 -7.26 2.25 11.90
CA PRO A 301 -8.25 2.76 10.95
C PRO A 301 -8.05 4.21 10.48
N ASP A 302 -7.63 5.07 11.40
CA ASP A 302 -7.50 6.52 11.19
C ASP A 302 -6.32 6.92 10.28
N ILE A 303 -5.36 6.02 10.07
CA ILE A 303 -4.16 6.31 9.28
C ILE A 303 -4.39 6.19 7.78
N TRP A 304 -5.41 5.43 7.37
CA TRP A 304 -5.70 5.16 5.96
C TRP A 304 -6.35 6.36 5.28
N PRO A 305 -6.02 6.62 4.01
CA PRO A 305 -6.69 7.64 3.22
C PRO A 305 -8.15 7.29 2.93
N ASP A 306 -8.86 8.23 2.30
CA ASP A 306 -10.25 8.04 1.89
C ASP A 306 -10.37 7.08 0.70
N GLU A 307 -9.38 7.08 -0.19
CA GLU A 307 -9.31 6.22 -1.37
C GLU A 307 -8.19 5.18 -1.26
N LEU A 308 -8.57 3.92 -1.41
CA LEU A 308 -7.77 2.75 -1.05
C LEU A 308 -8.11 1.59 -1.99
N TYR A 309 -7.09 0.93 -2.55
CA TYR A 309 -7.25 -0.19 -3.46
C TYR A 309 -6.75 -1.50 -2.84
N LEU A 310 -7.68 -2.43 -2.60
CA LEU A 310 -7.42 -3.71 -1.93
C LEU A 310 -7.70 -4.93 -2.81
N ASN A 311 -8.22 -4.73 -4.03
CA ASN A 311 -8.61 -5.84 -4.89
C ASN A 311 -7.45 -6.84 -5.12
N GLY A 312 -7.72 -8.11 -4.84
CA GLY A 312 -6.75 -9.20 -4.93
C GLY A 312 -5.81 -9.34 -3.73
N MET A 313 -5.87 -8.43 -2.75
CA MET A 313 -5.05 -8.54 -1.53
C MET A 313 -5.50 -9.73 -0.69
N THR A 314 -4.54 -10.53 -0.22
CA THR A 314 -4.76 -11.63 0.73
C THR A 314 -3.94 -11.42 1.98
N TYR A 315 -4.49 -11.84 3.12
CA TYR A 315 -3.81 -11.78 4.41
C TYR A 315 -4.24 -12.90 5.35
N GLN A 316 -3.35 -13.32 6.26
CA GLN A 316 -3.67 -14.35 7.25
C GLN A 316 -4.22 -13.74 8.54
N THR A 317 -3.62 -12.63 9.00
CA THR A 317 -3.97 -11.98 10.26
C THR A 317 -4.12 -10.47 10.08
N LEU A 318 -5.18 -9.90 10.67
CA LEU A 318 -5.35 -8.46 10.87
C LEU A 318 -5.33 -8.11 12.36
N ARG A 319 -4.69 -7.01 12.74
CA ARG A 319 -4.71 -6.47 14.11
C ARG A 319 -4.85 -4.95 14.12
N GLY A 320 -5.39 -4.41 15.23
CA GLY A 320 -5.39 -2.96 15.50
C GLY A 320 -6.65 -2.18 15.10
N ALA A 321 -7.75 -2.85 14.72
CA ALA A 321 -9.00 -2.19 14.33
C ALA A 321 -10.23 -2.97 14.78
N GLU A 322 -11.36 -2.27 14.99
CA GLU A 322 -12.63 -2.89 15.28
C GLU A 322 -13.37 -3.33 14.01
N PHE A 323 -14.47 -4.07 14.19
CA PHE A 323 -15.29 -4.56 13.09
C PHE A 323 -15.78 -3.47 12.13
N LYS A 324 -16.29 -2.36 12.68
CA LYS A 324 -16.85 -1.26 11.87
C LYS A 324 -15.79 -0.64 10.98
N ASP A 325 -14.57 -0.52 11.51
CA ASP A 325 -13.45 0.05 10.80
C ASP A 325 -13.00 -0.84 9.65
N ARG A 326 -12.91 -2.16 9.88
CA ARG A 326 -12.58 -3.12 8.82
C ARG A 326 -13.62 -3.14 7.72
N LEU A 327 -14.89 -2.99 8.07
CA LEU A 327 -15.96 -2.91 7.08
C LEU A 327 -15.89 -1.62 6.26
N SER A 328 -15.57 -0.49 6.90
CA SER A 328 -15.27 0.77 6.19
C SER A 328 -14.08 0.59 5.27
N TRP A 329 -12.98 0.03 5.76
CA TRP A 329 -11.72 -0.19 5.05
C TRP A 329 -11.90 -0.91 3.71
N VAL A 330 -12.63 -2.04 3.68
CA VAL A 330 -12.90 -2.78 2.42
C VAL A 330 -13.89 -2.09 1.47
N SER A 331 -14.53 -1.01 1.91
CA SER A 331 -15.53 -0.25 1.14
C SER A 331 -15.02 1.07 0.56
N ARG A 332 -13.75 1.42 0.81
CA ARG A 332 -13.11 2.68 0.38
C ARG A 332 -12.58 2.66 -1.05
N ASP A 333 -12.72 1.54 -1.76
CA ASP A 333 -12.48 1.51 -3.20
C ASP A 333 -13.68 2.16 -3.91
N ALA A 334 -13.40 3.01 -4.90
CA ALA A 334 -14.44 3.67 -5.69
C ALA A 334 -15.19 2.66 -6.56
N GLU A 335 -14.51 1.60 -7.00
CA GLU A 335 -15.11 0.49 -7.73
C GLU A 335 -15.48 -0.65 -6.80
N PHE A 336 -16.66 -1.25 -7.03
CA PHE A 336 -17.08 -2.40 -6.24
C PHE A 336 -16.31 -3.65 -6.66
N HIS A 337 -15.53 -4.19 -5.73
CA HIS A 337 -14.89 -5.50 -5.87
C HIS A 337 -15.44 -6.50 -4.84
N LEU A 338 -15.71 -7.72 -5.30
CA LEU A 338 -16.24 -8.80 -4.46
C LEU A 338 -15.18 -9.31 -3.47
N GLN A 339 -13.94 -9.47 -3.94
CA GLN A 339 -12.88 -10.19 -3.25
C GLN A 339 -12.48 -9.60 -1.89
N PRO A 340 -12.35 -8.26 -1.70
CA PRO A 340 -11.98 -7.70 -0.39
C PRO A 340 -12.97 -8.06 0.73
N TYR A 341 -14.27 -8.10 0.41
CA TYR A 341 -15.30 -8.52 1.37
C TYR A 341 -15.22 -10.02 1.67
N GLU A 342 -14.90 -10.84 0.68
CA GLU A 342 -14.78 -12.29 0.85
C GLU A 342 -13.56 -12.66 1.68
N GLN A 343 -12.43 -12.00 1.44
CA GLN A 343 -11.23 -12.15 2.27
C GLN A 343 -11.51 -11.77 3.73
N LEU A 344 -12.18 -10.63 3.96
CA LEU A 344 -12.51 -10.18 5.32
C LEU A 344 -13.50 -11.13 6.03
N ALA A 345 -14.52 -11.61 5.33
CA ALA A 345 -15.47 -12.56 5.87
C ALA A 345 -14.81 -13.91 6.20
N SER A 346 -13.95 -14.40 5.30
CA SER A 346 -13.16 -15.63 5.51
C SER A 346 -12.26 -15.51 6.73
N TRP A 347 -11.59 -14.36 6.89
CA TRP A 347 -10.76 -14.10 8.07
C TRP A 347 -11.58 -14.12 9.37
N TYR A 348 -12.70 -13.39 9.45
CA TYR A 348 -13.58 -13.44 10.64
C TYR A 348 -14.08 -14.84 10.96
N HIS A 349 -14.42 -15.63 9.94
CA HIS A 349 -14.79 -17.03 10.11
C HIS A 349 -13.62 -17.85 10.71
N SER A 350 -12.41 -17.69 10.17
CA SER A 350 -11.23 -18.44 10.64
C SER A 350 -10.85 -18.17 12.09
N ILE A 351 -11.16 -16.98 12.63
CA ILE A 351 -10.93 -16.63 14.04
C ILE A 351 -12.14 -16.89 14.95
N GLY A 352 -13.20 -17.54 14.44
CA GLY A 352 -14.38 -17.96 15.21
C GLY A 352 -15.50 -16.92 15.36
N HIS A 353 -15.48 -15.83 14.59
CA HIS A 353 -16.48 -14.76 14.62
C HIS A 353 -17.48 -14.85 13.45
N ASP A 354 -18.29 -15.90 13.43
CA ASP A 354 -19.26 -16.18 12.35
C ASP A 354 -20.38 -15.13 12.22
N ASP A 355 -20.75 -14.48 13.31
CA ASP A 355 -21.72 -13.38 13.27
C ASP A 355 -21.17 -12.17 12.51
N LEU A 356 -19.89 -11.84 12.70
CA LEU A 356 -19.20 -10.78 11.99
C LEU A 356 -19.01 -11.15 10.52
N ALA A 357 -18.61 -12.38 10.21
CA ALA A 357 -18.50 -12.88 8.84
C ALA A 357 -19.83 -12.72 8.06
N ARG A 358 -20.97 -13.10 8.67
CA ARG A 358 -22.31 -12.88 8.08
C ARG A 358 -22.62 -11.40 7.87
N LYS A 359 -22.27 -10.52 8.81
CA LYS A 359 -22.45 -9.07 8.66
C LYS A 359 -21.64 -8.52 7.48
N VAL A 360 -20.40 -9.00 7.26
CA VAL A 360 -19.60 -8.64 6.06
C VAL A 360 -20.28 -9.10 4.78
N GLN A 361 -20.79 -10.33 4.73
CA GLN A 361 -21.51 -10.85 3.54
C GLN A 361 -22.77 -10.03 3.23
N LEU A 362 -23.53 -9.61 4.25
CA LEU A 362 -24.68 -8.72 4.07
C LEU A 362 -24.25 -7.36 3.53
N ALA A 363 -23.15 -6.81 4.03
CA ALA A 363 -22.61 -5.55 3.54
C ALA A 363 -22.11 -5.66 2.09
N LYS A 364 -21.48 -6.78 1.71
CA LYS A 364 -21.12 -7.11 0.32
C LYS A 364 -22.34 -7.03 -0.61
N LEU A 365 -23.46 -7.66 -0.22
CA LEU A 365 -24.71 -7.62 -0.99
C LEU A 365 -25.33 -6.22 -1.08
N ARG A 366 -25.18 -5.38 -0.04
CA ARG A 366 -25.62 -3.98 -0.07
C ARG A 366 -24.75 -3.15 -1.00
N ALA A 367 -23.43 -3.28 -0.92
CA ALA A 367 -22.49 -2.57 -1.78
C ALA A 367 -22.69 -2.93 -3.26
N ARG A 368 -22.83 -4.23 -3.59
CA ARG A 368 -23.15 -4.69 -4.95
C ARG A 368 -24.43 -4.06 -5.51
N ARG A 369 -25.46 -3.90 -4.68
CA ARG A 369 -26.74 -3.30 -5.09
C ARG A 369 -26.65 -1.78 -5.33
N ARG A 370 -25.77 -1.06 -4.64
CA ARG A 370 -25.57 0.38 -4.90
C ARG A 370 -24.96 0.65 -6.28
N GLY A 371 -24.17 -0.29 -6.81
CA GLY A 371 -23.58 -0.20 -8.15
C GLY A 371 -24.49 -0.67 -9.29
N LEU A 372 -25.62 -1.33 -8.98
CA LEU A 372 -26.64 -1.66 -9.97
C LEU A 372 -27.57 -0.45 -10.10
N HIS A 373 -27.89 -0.04 -11.34
CA HIS A 373 -28.79 1.08 -11.66
C HIS A 373 -29.96 1.17 -10.66
N PRO A 374 -30.35 2.37 -10.21
CA PRO A 374 -31.48 2.53 -9.31
C PRO A 374 -32.74 2.06 -10.03
N VAL A 375 -33.15 0.81 -9.80
CA VAL A 375 -34.52 0.39 -10.05
C VAL A 375 -35.37 1.35 -9.21
N PRO A 376 -36.31 2.11 -9.80
CA PRO A 376 -37.00 3.19 -9.10
C PRO A 376 -37.55 2.70 -7.76
N GLY A 377 -37.12 3.35 -6.67
CA GLY A 377 -37.38 2.94 -5.29
C GLY A 377 -38.86 2.79 -4.92
N ALA A 378 -39.77 3.27 -5.76
CA ALA A 378 -41.21 3.04 -5.62
C ALA A 378 -41.55 1.55 -5.52
N TRP A 379 -40.95 0.68 -6.34
CA TRP A 379 -41.24 -0.76 -6.30
C TRP A 379 -40.69 -1.45 -5.05
N ASN A 380 -39.50 -1.02 -4.58
CA ASN A 380 -38.91 -1.53 -3.35
C ASN A 380 -39.66 -1.07 -2.09
N HIS A 381 -40.18 0.17 -2.07
CA HIS A 381 -41.02 0.64 -0.96
C HIS A 381 -42.37 -0.08 -0.90
N VAL A 382 -43.00 -0.33 -2.05
CA VAL A 382 -44.23 -1.13 -2.12
C VAL A 382 -43.99 -2.55 -1.59
N LEU A 383 -42.87 -3.18 -1.96
CA LEU A 383 -42.52 -4.52 -1.48
C LEU A 383 -42.15 -4.58 0.01
N ASP A 384 -41.49 -3.55 0.54
CA ASP A 384 -41.12 -3.48 1.96
C ASP A 384 -42.35 -3.26 2.86
N TRP A 385 -43.31 -2.46 2.38
CA TRP A 385 -44.57 -2.19 3.09
C TRP A 385 -45.56 -3.37 3.06
N THR A 386 -45.54 -4.17 1.99
CA THR A 386 -46.48 -5.28 1.80
C THR A 386 -45.94 -6.62 2.29
N VAL A 387 -44.67 -6.95 2.03
CA VAL A 387 -44.12 -8.32 2.23
C VAL A 387 -42.77 -8.35 2.99
N GLY A 388 -42.13 -7.20 3.23
CA GLY A 388 -40.91 -7.11 4.05
C GLY A 388 -39.80 -8.08 3.62
N PHE A 389 -39.52 -8.14 2.31
CA PHE A 389 -38.48 -8.99 1.70
C PHE A 389 -38.50 -10.48 2.10
N GLY A 390 -39.68 -11.01 2.48
CA GLY A 390 -39.84 -12.42 2.88
C GLY A 390 -39.31 -12.74 4.29
N TYR A 391 -38.98 -11.74 5.10
CA TYR A 391 -38.54 -11.93 6.49
C TYR A 391 -39.65 -11.70 7.52
N ARG A 392 -40.83 -11.23 7.09
CA ARG A 392 -41.98 -10.95 7.98
C ARG A 392 -43.31 -11.46 7.38
N PRO A 393 -43.48 -12.78 7.20
CA PRO A 393 -44.67 -13.36 6.57
C PRO A 393 -45.98 -13.02 7.32
N TRP A 394 -45.92 -12.69 8.61
CA TRP A 394 -47.07 -12.27 9.41
C TRP A 394 -47.77 -11.00 8.89
N LEU A 395 -47.06 -10.11 8.17
CA LEU A 395 -47.66 -8.90 7.59
C LEU A 395 -48.67 -9.21 6.48
N ALA A 396 -48.45 -10.28 5.71
CA ALA A 396 -49.41 -10.72 4.69
C ALA A 396 -50.73 -11.18 5.33
N PHE A 397 -50.67 -11.86 6.47
CA PHE A 397 -51.85 -12.23 7.25
C PHE A 397 -52.57 -11.01 7.82
N ALA A 398 -51.83 -10.00 8.30
CA ALA A 398 -52.42 -8.76 8.80
C ALA A 398 -53.15 -7.98 7.68
N TRP A 399 -52.54 -7.87 6.50
CA TRP A 399 -53.19 -7.27 5.33
C TRP A 399 -54.40 -8.04 4.84
N PHE A 400 -54.30 -9.37 4.82
CA PHE A 400 -55.43 -10.24 4.48
C PHE A 400 -56.60 -10.04 5.46
N ALA A 401 -56.33 -10.02 6.77
CA ALA A 401 -57.36 -9.79 7.79
C ALA A 401 -57.98 -8.38 7.68
N ALA A 402 -57.18 -7.36 7.39
CA ALA A 402 -57.67 -5.99 7.19
C ALA A 402 -58.58 -5.88 5.95
N LEU A 403 -58.16 -6.43 4.81
CA LEU A 403 -58.97 -6.43 3.59
C LEU A 403 -60.24 -7.27 3.75
N LEU A 404 -60.16 -8.40 4.47
CA LEU A 404 -61.30 -9.22 4.81
C LEU A 404 -62.33 -8.45 5.66
N ALA A 405 -61.87 -7.72 6.68
CA ALA A 405 -62.73 -6.90 7.52
C ALA A 405 -63.38 -5.75 6.71
N VAL A 406 -62.62 -5.08 5.86
CA VAL A 406 -63.13 -3.99 5.00
C VAL A 406 -64.17 -4.52 4.01
N GLY A 407 -63.87 -5.59 3.26
CA GLY A 407 -64.81 -6.18 2.32
C GLY A 407 -66.07 -6.69 3.01
N THR A 408 -65.94 -7.38 4.15
CA THR A 408 -67.09 -7.86 4.93
C THR A 408 -67.98 -6.70 5.36
N THR A 409 -67.38 -5.60 5.80
CA THR A 409 -68.12 -4.39 6.19
C THR A 409 -68.84 -3.78 4.99
N VAL A 410 -68.14 -3.59 3.86
CA VAL A 410 -68.73 -3.00 2.65
C VAL A 410 -69.89 -3.84 2.13
N PHE A 411 -69.72 -5.16 1.98
CA PHE A 411 -70.77 -6.04 1.44
C PHE A 411 -71.87 -6.39 2.44
N SER A 412 -71.68 -6.10 3.73
CA SER A 412 -72.76 -6.12 4.72
C SER A 412 -73.65 -4.87 4.67
N ILE A 413 -73.10 -3.75 4.18
CA ILE A 413 -73.84 -2.48 4.03
C ILE A 413 -74.50 -2.46 2.64
N GLU A 414 -73.75 -2.74 1.59
CA GLU A 414 -74.23 -2.81 0.21
C GLU A 414 -74.24 -4.27 -0.27
N HIS A 415 -75.41 -4.89 -0.17
CA HIS A 415 -75.57 -6.30 -0.52
C HIS A 415 -75.45 -6.49 -2.04
N PRO A 416 -74.62 -7.43 -2.51
CA PRO A 416 -74.48 -7.75 -3.93
C PRO A 416 -75.78 -8.39 -4.46
N ARG A 417 -76.03 -8.21 -5.76
CA ARG A 417 -77.25 -8.72 -6.40
C ARG A 417 -77.05 -10.18 -6.83
N ALA A 418 -78.04 -11.00 -6.54
CA ALA A 418 -78.11 -12.37 -7.02
C ALA A 418 -78.21 -12.39 -8.56
N VAL A 419 -77.35 -13.19 -9.20
CA VAL A 419 -77.30 -13.34 -10.67
C VAL A 419 -77.98 -14.64 -11.13
N LYS A 420 -78.13 -15.62 -10.22
CA LYS A 420 -78.74 -16.93 -10.49
C LYS A 420 -80.22 -16.99 -10.08
N PRO A 421 -81.03 -17.88 -10.69
CA PRO A 421 -82.43 -18.07 -10.31
C PRO A 421 -82.58 -18.66 -8.89
N PRO A 422 -83.74 -18.45 -8.21
CA PRO A 422 -83.88 -18.60 -6.76
C PRO A 422 -83.61 -20.00 -6.19
N ASP A 423 -83.71 -21.01 -7.03
CA ASP A 423 -83.56 -22.44 -6.78
C ASP A 423 -82.09 -22.90 -6.64
N GLU A 424 -81.12 -22.07 -7.07
CA GLU A 424 -79.68 -22.36 -6.97
C GLU A 424 -78.88 -21.33 -6.13
N LEU A 425 -79.56 -20.44 -5.39
CA LEU A 425 -78.90 -19.38 -4.62
C LEU A 425 -78.46 -19.85 -3.23
N PRO A 426 -77.15 -19.92 -2.92
CA PRO A 426 -76.69 -20.13 -1.55
C PRO A 426 -77.02 -18.90 -0.68
N SER A 427 -77.25 -19.06 0.62
CA SER A 427 -77.50 -17.91 1.50
C SER A 427 -76.33 -16.93 1.49
N PHE A 428 -76.61 -15.65 1.22
CA PHE A 428 -75.57 -14.64 1.15
C PHE A 428 -74.92 -14.41 2.51
N HIS A 429 -73.59 -14.47 2.55
CA HIS A 429 -72.79 -14.13 3.73
C HIS A 429 -71.63 -13.22 3.31
N ALA A 430 -71.66 -11.95 3.75
CA ALA A 430 -70.67 -10.93 3.37
C ALA A 430 -69.22 -11.35 3.65
N LEU A 431 -68.99 -12.08 4.75
CA LEU A 431 -67.66 -12.61 5.10
C LEU A 431 -67.20 -13.67 4.08
N ILE A 432 -68.08 -14.62 3.75
CA ILE A 432 -67.77 -15.72 2.82
C ILE A 432 -67.58 -15.17 1.41
N TYR A 433 -68.42 -14.22 1.00
CA TYR A 433 -68.26 -13.52 -0.28
C TYR A 433 -66.92 -12.79 -0.37
N THR A 434 -66.51 -12.09 0.69
CA THR A 434 -65.21 -11.41 0.73
C THR A 434 -64.03 -12.39 0.72
N LEU A 435 -64.16 -13.54 1.40
CA LEU A 435 -63.17 -14.62 1.35
C LEU A 435 -63.04 -15.19 -0.06
N ASP A 436 -64.15 -15.44 -0.75
CA ASP A 436 -64.20 -15.93 -2.14
C ASP A 436 -63.53 -14.94 -3.10
N LEU A 437 -63.64 -13.63 -2.85
CA LEU A 437 -62.95 -12.61 -3.64
C LEU A 437 -61.44 -12.52 -3.35
N LEU A 438 -61.02 -12.70 -2.09
CA LEU A 438 -59.61 -12.60 -1.69
C LEU A 438 -58.82 -13.88 -1.95
N ILE A 439 -59.46 -15.04 -1.91
CA ILE A 439 -58.86 -16.34 -2.18
C ILE A 439 -59.27 -16.72 -3.60
N PRO A 440 -58.37 -16.68 -4.60
CA PRO A 440 -58.67 -16.97 -5.99
C PRO A 440 -58.79 -18.49 -6.23
N LEU A 441 -59.64 -19.13 -5.45
CA LEU A 441 -60.01 -20.53 -5.53
C LEU A 441 -61.54 -20.56 -5.47
N ASP A 442 -62.18 -21.19 -6.45
CA ASP A 442 -63.63 -21.34 -6.51
C ASP A 442 -64.11 -22.28 -5.39
N THR A 443 -64.13 -21.77 -4.16
CA THR A 443 -64.19 -22.60 -2.95
C THR A 443 -65.58 -22.56 -2.34
N PHE A 444 -66.25 -21.40 -2.37
CA PHE A 444 -67.52 -21.20 -1.68
C PHE A 444 -68.68 -20.82 -2.61
N GLY A 445 -68.41 -20.64 -3.92
CA GLY A 445 -69.43 -20.47 -4.97
C GLY A 445 -70.28 -19.19 -4.86
N GLN A 446 -69.92 -18.26 -3.97
CA GLN A 446 -70.66 -17.02 -3.77
C GLN A 446 -70.28 -15.97 -4.83
N GLN A 447 -69.02 -15.91 -5.25
CA GLN A 447 -68.54 -14.99 -6.29
C GLN A 447 -69.30 -15.20 -7.63
N LEU A 448 -69.59 -16.46 -7.98
CA LEU A 448 -70.30 -16.81 -9.21
C LEU A 448 -71.83 -16.62 -9.11
N SER A 449 -72.35 -16.40 -7.91
CA SER A 449 -73.79 -16.33 -7.63
C SER A 449 -74.26 -14.90 -7.30
N TYR A 450 -73.34 -14.02 -6.90
CA TYR A 450 -73.60 -12.64 -6.47
C TYR A 450 -72.66 -11.64 -7.15
N ASP A 451 -73.20 -10.63 -7.83
CA ASP A 451 -72.42 -9.54 -8.44
C ASP A 451 -72.50 -8.27 -7.60
N ALA A 452 -71.33 -7.67 -7.34
CA ALA A 452 -71.22 -6.41 -6.61
C ALA A 452 -71.79 -5.25 -7.45
N VAL A 453 -72.52 -4.35 -6.79
CA VAL A 453 -73.33 -3.31 -7.46
C VAL A 453 -72.77 -1.93 -7.14
N ASN A 454 -72.97 -0.98 -8.06
CA ASN A 454 -72.57 0.42 -7.88
C ASN A 454 -71.06 0.55 -7.58
N TRP A 455 -70.70 1.24 -6.49
CA TRP A 455 -69.32 1.50 -6.11
C TRP A 455 -68.65 0.30 -5.43
N SER A 456 -69.42 -0.58 -4.78
CA SER A 456 -68.89 -1.83 -4.17
C SER A 456 -68.24 -2.77 -5.19
N ARG A 457 -68.55 -2.62 -6.49
CA ARG A 457 -67.89 -3.35 -7.58
C ARG A 457 -66.40 -3.03 -7.70
N TRP A 458 -66.00 -1.78 -7.50
CA TRP A 458 -64.59 -1.41 -7.52
C TRP A 458 -63.84 -1.99 -6.32
N VAL A 459 -64.53 -2.12 -5.17
CA VAL A 459 -64.00 -2.81 -3.99
C VAL A 459 -63.81 -4.30 -4.29
N ALA A 460 -64.78 -4.95 -4.95
CA ALA A 460 -64.66 -6.34 -5.37
C ALA A 460 -63.45 -6.58 -6.29
N TYR A 461 -63.27 -5.73 -7.32
CA TYR A 461 -62.11 -5.82 -8.21
C TYR A 461 -60.77 -5.58 -7.50
N ALA A 462 -60.73 -4.63 -6.56
CA ALA A 462 -59.54 -4.38 -5.76
C ALA A 462 -59.20 -5.58 -4.87
N LEU A 463 -60.21 -6.22 -4.25
CA LEU A 463 -60.04 -7.42 -3.42
C LEU A 463 -59.54 -8.61 -4.25
N VAL A 464 -60.08 -8.84 -5.45
CA VAL A 464 -59.59 -9.90 -6.35
C VAL A 464 -58.15 -9.66 -6.77
N ALA A 465 -57.83 -8.44 -7.22
CA ALA A 465 -56.48 -8.09 -7.65
C ALA A 465 -55.46 -8.23 -6.50
N THR A 466 -55.80 -7.74 -5.30
CA THR A 466 -54.93 -7.84 -4.12
C THR A 466 -54.84 -9.27 -3.58
N GLY A 467 -55.91 -10.06 -3.68
CA GLY A 467 -55.95 -11.48 -3.35
C GLY A 467 -54.93 -12.30 -4.13
N TRP A 468 -54.88 -12.12 -5.47
CA TRP A 468 -53.85 -12.75 -6.31
C TRP A 468 -52.42 -12.38 -5.90
N VAL A 469 -52.18 -11.11 -5.56
CA VAL A 469 -50.86 -10.64 -5.11
C VAL A 469 -50.49 -11.27 -3.75
N LEU A 470 -51.42 -11.27 -2.80
CA LEU A 470 -51.20 -11.82 -1.45
C LEU A 470 -50.95 -13.33 -1.48
N VAL A 471 -51.74 -14.09 -2.25
CA VAL A 471 -51.55 -15.55 -2.40
C VAL A 471 -50.20 -15.86 -3.04
N THR A 472 -49.82 -15.13 -4.07
CA THR A 472 -48.50 -15.29 -4.71
C THR A 472 -47.36 -14.98 -3.73
N ALA A 473 -47.49 -13.93 -2.92
CA ALA A 473 -46.53 -13.58 -1.88
C ALA A 473 -46.44 -14.64 -0.76
N LEU A 474 -47.57 -15.23 -0.37
CA LEU A 474 -47.65 -16.25 0.67
C LEU A 474 -47.01 -17.57 0.22
N ILE A 475 -47.25 -18.00 -1.02
CA ILE A 475 -46.60 -19.18 -1.63
C ILE A 475 -45.09 -18.95 -1.76
N ALA A 476 -44.66 -17.76 -2.21
CA ALA A 476 -43.25 -17.40 -2.31
C ALA A 476 -42.56 -17.33 -0.93
N GLY A 477 -43.27 -16.88 0.11
CA GLY A 477 -42.79 -16.89 1.49
C GLY A 477 -42.65 -18.30 2.07
N ALA A 478 -43.68 -19.14 1.92
CA ALA A 478 -43.70 -20.50 2.44
C ALA A 478 -42.63 -21.41 1.80
N THR A 479 -42.42 -21.30 0.48
CA THR A 479 -41.37 -22.04 -0.22
C THR A 479 -39.95 -21.68 0.26
N ARG A 480 -39.74 -20.45 0.74
CA ARG A 480 -38.45 -19.98 1.28
C ARG A 480 -38.20 -20.42 2.72
N VAL A 481 -39.26 -20.60 3.51
CA VAL A 481 -39.17 -21.14 4.88
C VAL A 481 -38.93 -22.66 4.87
N LEU A 482 -39.48 -23.37 3.87
CA LEU A 482 -39.34 -24.82 3.73
C LEU A 482 -38.04 -25.28 3.07
N ARG A 483 -37.25 -24.36 2.50
CA ARG A 483 -35.89 -24.62 1.98
C ARG A 483 -34.91 -23.60 2.56
N PRO A 484 -34.41 -23.82 3.79
CA PRO A 484 -33.31 -23.01 4.31
C PRO A 484 -32.04 -23.39 3.53
N ASN A 485 -31.61 -22.50 2.63
CA ASN A 485 -30.23 -22.50 2.12
C ASN A 485 -29.38 -21.56 2.97
#